data_AF-A0A528MZQ8-F1
#
_entry.id   AF-A0A528MZQ8-F1
#
_cell.length_a   1.000
_cell.length_b   1.000
_cell.length_c   1.000
_cell.angle_alpha   90.00
_cell.angle_beta   90.00
_cell.angle_gamma   90.00
#
_symmetry.space_group_name_H-M   'P 1'
#
loop_
_entity.id
_entity.type
_entity.pdbx_description
1 polymer ?
#
loop_
_entity_poly.entity_id
_entity_poly.type
_entity_poly.pdbx_seq_one_letter_code
_entity_poly.pdbx_strand_id
1 'polypeptide(L)' 'AVCEIGSLSERRIAMLVDPALSGMPAFLTPKPGLNSGFMIPQVTAAALVSENKQKAYPASVDSIPTSANQED' A
#
# COMPACT_ATOMS: atom_id res chain seq x y z
N ALA A 1 -5.33 11.32 -4.71
CA ALA A 1 -4.56 11.93 -3.60
C ALA A 1 -4.20 10.91 -2.51
N VAL A 2 -5.17 10.33 -1.79
CA VAL A 2 -4.89 9.42 -0.65
C VAL A 2 -4.11 8.16 -1.05
N CYS A 3 -4.40 7.55 -2.20
CA CYS A 3 -3.65 6.40 -2.72
C CYS A 3 -2.14 6.68 -2.85
N GLU A 4 -1.77 7.87 -3.34
CA GLU A 4 -0.36 8.27 -3.51
C GLU A 4 0.36 8.51 -2.18
N ILE A 5 -0.36 9.01 -1.16
CA ILE A 5 0.20 9.13 0.19
C ILE A 5 0.60 7.74 0.70
N GLY A 6 -0.27 6.74 0.52
CA GLY A 6 0.01 5.35 0.87
C GLY A 6 1.21 4.79 0.10
N SER A 7 1.23 4.98 -1.22
CA SER A 7 2.32 4.52 -2.10
C SER A 7 3.68 5.08 -1.69
N LEU A 8 3.76 6.39 -1.42
CA LEU A 8 5.00 7.02 -0.98
C LEU A 8 5.40 6.62 0.45
N SER A 9 4.44 6.35 1.32
CA SER A 9 4.71 5.84 2.67
C SER A 9 5.28 4.42 2.62
N GLU A 10 4.70 3.54 1.82
CA GLU A 10 5.18 2.16 1.64
C GLU A 10 6.60 2.13 1.10
N ARG A 11 6.93 2.98 0.12
CA ARG A 11 8.32 3.09 -0.38
C ARG A 11 9.30 3.49 0.71
N ARG A 12 8.91 4.37 1.65
CA ARG A 12 9.73 4.72 2.81
C ARG A 12 9.88 3.55 3.78
N ILE A 13 8.83 2.75 3.99
CA ILE A 13 8.92 1.51 4.77
C ILE A 13 9.90 0.54 4.12
N ALA A 14 9.84 0.35 2.79
CA ALA A 14 10.76 -0.51 2.05
C ALA A 14 12.22 -0.06 2.21
N MET A 15 12.49 1.26 2.16
CA MET A 15 13.83 1.80 2.42
C MET A 15 14.30 1.55 3.85
N LEU A 16 13.40 1.64 4.85
CA LEU A 16 13.75 1.43 6.26
C LEU A 16 14.11 -0.03 6.56
N VAL A 17 13.40 -1.00 5.96
CA VAL A 17 13.64 -2.42 6.24
C VAL A 17 14.82 -3.01 5.47
N ASP A 18 15.29 -2.32 4.42
CA ASP A 18 16.44 -2.71 3.61
C ASP A 18 17.77 -2.22 4.24
N PRO A 19 18.68 -3.11 4.66
CA PRO A 19 19.99 -2.74 5.21
C PRO A 19 20.83 -1.89 4.27
N ALA A 20 20.76 -2.13 2.95
CA ALA A 20 21.58 -1.43 1.97
C ALA A 20 21.17 0.03 1.81
N LEU A 21 19.89 0.34 2.06
CA LEU A 21 19.33 1.68 1.95
C LEU A 21 19.28 2.41 3.30
N SER A 22 19.06 1.68 4.40
CA SER A 22 18.89 2.28 5.73
C SER A 22 20.16 2.35 6.57
N GLY A 23 21.15 1.49 6.31
CA GLY A 23 22.29 1.30 7.21
C GLY A 23 21.92 0.65 8.56
N MET A 24 20.70 0.13 8.70
CA MET A 24 20.18 -0.51 9.91
C MET A 24 20.14 -2.04 9.77
N PRO A 25 19.98 -2.78 10.89
CA PRO A 25 19.75 -4.23 10.83
C PRO A 25 18.55 -4.59 9.95
N ALA A 26 18.65 -5.68 9.19
CA ALA A 26 17.59 -6.14 8.28
C ALA A 26 16.23 -6.24 8.98
N PHE A 27 15.19 -5.68 8.34
CA PHE A 27 13.83 -5.65 8.89
C PHE A 27 13.73 -5.07 10.30
N LEU A 28 14.69 -4.22 10.70
CA LEU A 28 14.77 -3.54 11.99
C LEU A 28 14.71 -4.48 13.20
N THR A 29 15.30 -5.68 13.08
CA THR A 29 15.35 -6.65 14.17
C THR A 29 16.72 -6.63 14.90
N PRO A 30 16.75 -6.62 16.25
CA PRO A 30 18.01 -6.69 16.99
C PRO A 30 18.77 -8.02 16.82
N LYS A 31 18.08 -9.12 16.46
CA LYS A 31 18.65 -10.47 16.33
C LYS A 31 18.23 -11.09 14.98
N PRO A 32 18.85 -10.68 13.86
CA PRO A 32 18.52 -11.19 12.54
C PRO A 32 18.85 -12.68 12.40
N GLY A 33 18.17 -13.39 11.50
CA GLY A 33 18.31 -14.83 11.27
C GLY A 33 17.43 -15.71 12.16
N LEU A 34 17.13 -15.27 13.39
CA LEU A 34 16.15 -15.91 14.27
C LEU A 34 14.80 -15.19 14.31
N ASN A 35 14.80 -13.88 14.05
CA ASN A 35 13.61 -13.03 14.09
C ASN A 35 13.43 -12.31 12.76
N SER A 36 12.19 -12.26 12.28
CA SER A 36 11.85 -11.60 11.01
C SER A 36 11.56 -10.11 11.15
N GLY A 37 11.51 -9.57 12.37
CA GLY A 37 11.25 -8.15 12.61
C GLY A 37 10.00 -7.64 11.89
N PHE A 38 10.16 -6.56 11.12
CA PHE A 38 9.09 -5.91 10.36
C PHE A 38 8.92 -6.44 8.93
N MET A 39 9.44 -7.62 8.61
CA MET A 39 9.29 -8.24 7.29
C MET A 39 7.82 -8.37 6.87
N ILE A 40 6.98 -8.97 7.71
CA ILE A 40 5.56 -9.17 7.37
C ILE A 40 4.75 -7.87 7.42
N PRO A 41 4.95 -6.97 8.40
CA PRO A 41 4.34 -5.63 8.34
C PRO A 41 4.59 -4.88 7.02
N GLN A 42 5.79 -4.99 6.41
CA GLN A 42 6.06 -4.39 5.10
C GLN A 42 5.19 -5.03 3.99
N VAL A 43 5.02 -6.35 4.01
CA VAL A 43 4.13 -7.06 3.07
C VAL A 43 2.68 -6.60 3.23
N THR A 44 2.20 -6.43 4.48
CA THR A 44 0.86 -5.89 4.74
C THR A 44 0.70 -4.47 4.20
N ALA A 45 1.70 -3.59 4.38
CA ALA A 45 1.67 -2.25 3.82
C ALA A 45 1.59 -2.26 2.28
N ALA A 46 2.37 -3.11 1.63
CA ALA A 46 2.33 -3.29 0.18
C ALA A 46 0.97 -3.79 -0.32
N ALA A 47 0.33 -4.72 0.40
CA ALA A 47 -1.01 -5.20 0.07
C ALA A 47 -2.06 -4.08 0.14
N LEU A 48 -2.05 -3.26 1.20
CA LEU A 48 -2.96 -2.13 1.37
C LEU A 48 -2.78 -1.07 0.28
N VAL A 49 -1.54 -0.78 -0.13
CA VAL A 49 -1.27 0.12 -1.26
C VAL A 49 -1.81 -0.45 -2.56
N SER A 50 -1.66 -1.76 -2.78
CA SER A 50 -2.20 -2.43 -3.98
C SER A 50 -3.73 -2.36 -4.04
N GLU A 51 -4.41 -2.61 -2.92
CA GLU A 51 -5.87 -2.50 -2.83
C GLU A 51 -6.35 -1.06 -3.10
N ASN A 52 -5.66 -0.06 -2.55
CA ASN A 52 -5.99 1.35 -2.77
C ASN A 52 -5.92 1.77 -4.25
N LYS A 53 -5.06 1.15 -5.06
CA LYS A 53 -5.00 1.41 -6.50
C LYS A 53 -6.29 0.99 -7.20
N GLN A 54 -6.88 -0.13 -6.80
CA GLN A 54 -8.17 -0.57 -7.35
C GLN A 54 -9.30 0.38 -6.93
N LYS A 55 -9.33 0.80 -5.66
CA LYS A 55 -10.32 1.75 -5.14
C LYS A 55 -10.16 3.18 -5.70
N ALA A 56 -9.01 3.51 -6.28
CA ALA A 56 -8.78 4.80 -6.90
C ALA A 56 -9.45 4.95 -8.28
N TYR A 57 -10.06 3.88 -8.81
CA TYR A 57 -10.88 3.97 -10.01
C TYR A 57 -12.08 4.91 -9.77
N PRO A 58 -12.35 5.89 -10.63
CA PRO A 58 -13.42 6.84 -10.43
C PRO A 58 -14.78 6.17 -10.70
N ALA A 59 -15.54 5.86 -9.65
CA ALA A 59 -16.89 5.29 -9.81
C ALA A 59 -17.86 6.23 -10.55
N SER A 60 -17.58 7.54 -10.58
CA SER A 60 -18.42 8.54 -11.26
C SER A 60 -18.38 8.52 -12.78
N VAL A 61 -17.47 7.74 -13.40
CA VAL A 61 -17.42 7.59 -14.86
C VAL A 61 -18.39 6.53 -15.38
N ASP A 62 -19.04 5.81 -14.47
CA ASP A 62 -20.06 4.81 -14.77
C ASP A 62 -21.42 5.29 -14.27
N SER A 63 -22.45 5.06 -15.07
CA SER A 63 -23.85 5.34 -14.74
C SER A 63 -24.75 4.40 -15.52
N ILE A 64 -25.77 3.87 -14.85
CA ILE A 64 -26.78 2.99 -15.44
C ILE A 64 -28.13 3.71 -15.27
N PRO A 65 -28.81 4.12 -16.35
CA PRO A 65 -30.09 4.80 -16.27
C PRO A 65 -31.12 3.98 -15.49
N THR A 66 -31.85 4.65 -14.61
CA THR A 66 -32.89 4.03 -13.78
C THR A 66 -34.29 4.48 -14.19
N SER A 67 -35.31 3.84 -13.61
CA SER A 67 -36.70 4.32 -13.72
C SER A 67 -37.24 4.40 -15.16
N ALA A 68 -36.96 3.39 -16.00
CA ALA A 68 -37.37 3.35 -17.42
C ALA A 68 -36.85 4.54 -18.25
N ASN A 69 -35.60 4.96 -18.02
CA ASN A 69 -34.95 6.12 -18.64
C ASN A 69 -35.65 7.45 -18.32
N GLN A 70 -36.21 7.59 -17.11
CA GLN A 70 -36.71 8.88 -16.60
C GLN A 70 -35.65 9.63 -15.79
N GLU A 71 -34.66 8.89 -15.29
CA GLU A 71 -33.51 9.40 -14.55
C GLU A 71 -32.24 9.07 -15.34
N ASP A 72 -32.21 9.56 -16.58
CA ASP A 72 -31.11 9.49 -17.53
C ASP A 72 -30.13 10.67 -17.41
#